data_AF-A0A9P7UDM9-F1
#
_entry.id   AF-A0A9P7UDM9-F1
#
_cell.length_a   1.000
_cell.length_b   1.000
_cell.length_c   1.000
_cell.angle_alpha   90.00
_cell.angle_beta   90.00
_cell.angle_gamma   90.00
#
_symmetry.space_group_name_H-M   'P 1'
#
loop_
_entity.id
_entity.type
_entity.pdbx_description
1 polymer ?
#
loop_
_entity_poly.entity_id
_entity_poly.type
_entity_poly.pdbx_seq_one_letter_code
_entity_poly.pdbx_strand_id
1 'polypeptide(L)'
;MAPKSKQSSRKGKEAAAAATTAAQYEYYDEVSPAGTTGSYYASSSTTATTGPSPLTEYDETPGAAPTTAGTTTAVVQSKSIRSEGEIVLQGPLEVAGSVKAGGNITLNGDFDVRDKVEAYGTVDVNGNLVCDGKIKAYGNISVVGYMSIGDKVKGFGKLRVMGTCEVNDLEIYGNTTIHGFLKCKKMILYGSLTIVGPNSGYHVEEEEKIWGAIISREEDTSW
;
A
#
# COMPACT_ATOMS: atom_id res chain seq x y z
N MET A 1 -4.07 54.99 41.66
CA MET A 1 -4.73 54.40 42.85
C MET A 1 -5.54 53.18 42.43
N ALA A 2 -5.02 51.98 42.69
CA ALA A 2 -5.82 50.88 43.23
C ALA A 2 -5.96 51.12 44.76
N PRO A 3 -6.66 50.33 45.62
CA PRO A 3 -7.09 48.93 45.41
C PRO A 3 -8.41 48.52 46.15
N LYS A 4 -8.63 47.19 46.21
CA LYS A 4 -9.36 46.38 47.22
C LYS A 4 -10.87 46.17 46.98
N SER A 5 -11.47 45.02 47.28
CA SER A 5 -11.10 43.63 47.58
C SER A 5 -12.36 42.99 48.18
N LYS A 6 -12.68 41.72 47.91
CA LYS A 6 -13.11 40.75 48.95
C LYS A 6 -13.25 39.32 48.41
N GLN A 7 -12.29 38.50 48.84
CA GLN A 7 -12.37 37.10 49.30
C GLN A 7 -13.69 36.76 50.04
N SER A 8 -14.13 35.53 50.36
CA SER A 8 -13.53 34.19 50.51
C SER A 8 -14.65 33.20 50.89
N SER A 9 -14.51 31.89 50.60
CA SER A 9 -14.66 30.73 51.54
C SER A 9 -15.00 29.46 50.76
N ARG A 10 -14.11 28.49 50.54
CA ARG A 10 -13.62 27.40 51.43
C ARG A 10 -14.70 26.50 52.07
N LYS A 11 -14.68 25.22 51.69
CA LYS A 11 -14.77 23.99 52.53
C LYS A 11 -14.47 22.81 51.59
N GLY A 12 -13.32 22.15 51.66
CA GLY A 12 -12.95 21.08 52.61
C GLY A 12 -13.09 19.73 51.85
N LYS A 13 -12.23 18.71 51.96
CA LYS A 13 -11.23 18.35 52.95
C LYS A 13 -10.48 17.12 52.38
N GLU A 14 -9.17 17.03 52.68
CA GLU A 14 -8.36 15.81 52.94
C GLU A 14 -8.30 14.67 51.88
N ALA A 15 -7.29 13.81 51.79
CA ALA A 15 -5.86 13.77 52.12
C ALA A 15 -5.39 12.35 51.72
N ALA A 16 -4.13 12.23 51.32
CA ALA A 16 -3.26 11.04 51.44
C ALA A 16 -3.68 9.71 50.76
N ALA A 17 -2.83 9.18 49.90
CA ALA A 17 -1.77 8.24 50.32
C ALA A 17 -1.11 7.60 49.09
N ALA A 18 0.21 7.53 49.12
CA ALA A 18 1.02 6.71 48.24
C ALA A 18 0.82 5.22 48.57
N ALA A 19 0.75 4.37 47.54
CA ALA A 19 1.08 2.95 47.66
C ALA A 19 1.56 2.43 46.30
N THR A 20 2.84 2.11 46.25
CA THR A 20 3.48 1.19 45.32
C THR A 20 2.89 -0.20 45.50
N THR A 21 2.49 -0.86 44.41
CA THR A 21 2.43 -2.33 44.37
C THR A 21 2.77 -2.83 42.97
N ALA A 22 3.82 -3.65 42.94
CA ALA A 22 4.24 -4.46 41.81
C ALA A 22 3.49 -5.80 41.77
N ALA A 23 3.61 -6.48 40.62
CA ALA A 23 3.14 -7.83 40.30
C ALA A 23 1.61 -7.96 40.15
N GLN A 24 1.08 -8.62 39.12
CA GLN A 24 1.36 -10.03 38.85
C GLN A 24 1.07 -10.38 37.39
N TYR A 25 2.02 -11.12 36.78
CA TYR A 25 1.80 -11.94 35.60
C TYR A 25 0.73 -12.99 35.93
N GLU A 26 -0.36 -13.04 35.17
CA GLU A 26 -1.21 -14.23 35.12
C GLU A 26 -1.00 -14.94 33.79
N TYR A 27 -0.26 -16.04 33.93
CA TYR A 27 -0.13 -17.16 33.03
C TYR A 27 -1.47 -17.92 33.01
N TYR A 28 -2.07 -18.06 31.83
CA TYR A 28 -3.07 -19.10 31.59
C TYR A 28 -2.57 -19.99 30.45
N ASP A 29 -1.96 -21.11 30.85
CA ASP A 29 -2.08 -22.36 30.10
C ASP A 29 -3.55 -22.77 30.11
N GLU A 30 -4.14 -23.04 28.95
CA GLU A 30 -4.92 -24.27 28.77
C GLU A 30 -5.19 -24.55 27.27
N VAL A 31 -4.44 -25.54 26.78
CA VAL A 31 -4.88 -26.70 25.99
C VAL A 31 -5.75 -26.46 24.73
N SER A 32 -5.14 -26.76 23.57
CA SER A 32 -5.78 -26.96 22.27
C SER A 32 -6.90 -28.02 22.28
N PRO A 33 -7.80 -27.98 21.28
CA PRO A 33 -7.80 -29.13 20.37
C PRO A 33 -7.90 -28.76 18.89
N ALA A 34 -7.03 -29.42 18.12
CA ALA A 34 -7.19 -29.92 16.75
C ALA A 34 -8.04 -29.11 15.74
N GLY A 35 -7.35 -28.55 14.75
CA GLY A 35 -7.92 -28.07 13.50
C GLY A 35 -6.84 -27.93 12.44
N THR A 36 -6.44 -29.05 11.86
CA THR A 36 -5.51 -29.19 10.72
C THR A 36 -5.86 -28.26 9.56
N THR A 37 -4.91 -27.44 9.10
CA THR A 37 -4.67 -27.17 7.66
C THR A 37 -3.32 -26.47 7.49
N GLY A 38 -2.42 -27.15 6.78
CA GLY A 38 -1.01 -26.81 6.66
C GLY A 38 -0.76 -25.46 6.02
N SER A 39 0.13 -24.71 6.66
CA SER A 39 0.80 -23.52 6.16
C SER A 39 1.82 -23.91 5.08
N TYR A 40 1.70 -23.33 3.89
CA TYR A 40 2.81 -23.31 2.94
C TYR A 40 3.70 -22.11 3.29
N TYR A 41 4.85 -22.41 3.87
CA TYR A 41 6.01 -21.53 3.84
C TYR A 41 6.62 -21.60 2.44
N ALA A 42 6.73 -20.48 1.74
CA ALA A 42 7.64 -20.35 0.62
C ALA A 42 8.71 -19.32 0.99
N SER A 43 9.75 -19.81 1.65
CA SER A 43 11.07 -19.19 1.66
C SER A 43 11.97 -20.02 0.76
N SER A 44 12.32 -19.49 -0.41
CA SER A 44 13.60 -19.79 -1.08
C SER A 44 13.74 -18.93 -2.33
N SER A 45 14.77 -18.08 -2.30
CA SER A 45 15.48 -17.62 -3.47
C SER A 45 16.01 -18.82 -4.26
N THR A 46 15.72 -18.90 -5.56
CA THR A 46 16.53 -19.71 -6.49
C THR A 46 16.65 -19.02 -7.84
N THR A 47 17.91 -18.87 -8.27
CA THR A 47 18.35 -18.51 -9.62
C THR A 47 18.97 -19.77 -10.21
N ALA A 48 18.53 -20.25 -11.37
CA ALA A 48 19.23 -21.24 -12.21
C ALA A 48 18.45 -21.52 -13.51
N THR A 49 18.99 -21.92 -14.65
CA THR A 49 20.30 -21.79 -15.34
C THR A 49 20.08 -22.24 -16.79
N THR A 50 20.93 -21.78 -17.70
CA THR A 50 21.06 -22.08 -19.13
C THR A 50 21.41 -23.54 -19.47
N GLY A 51 20.97 -24.07 -20.63
CA GLY A 51 21.67 -25.13 -21.38
C GLY A 51 20.78 -26.15 -22.14
N PRO A 52 21.01 -26.45 -23.45
CA PRO A 52 20.06 -27.19 -24.30
C PRO A 52 20.44 -28.64 -24.73
N SER A 53 19.41 -29.45 -25.08
CA SER A 53 19.33 -30.54 -26.12
C SER A 53 20.11 -31.87 -25.94
N PRO A 54 19.77 -33.02 -26.62
CA PRO A 54 19.16 -33.14 -27.96
C PRO A 54 18.09 -34.24 -28.28
N LEU A 55 17.33 -33.90 -29.34
CA LEU A 55 16.73 -34.61 -30.49
C LEU A 55 16.58 -36.15 -30.56
N THR A 56 15.38 -36.58 -30.97
CA THR A 56 15.15 -37.66 -31.95
C THR A 56 14.03 -37.28 -32.93
N GLU A 57 14.35 -37.35 -34.22
CA GLU A 57 13.52 -37.07 -35.40
C GLU A 57 12.55 -38.22 -35.75
N TYR A 58 11.32 -37.88 -36.17
CA TYR A 58 10.65 -38.51 -37.34
C TYR A 58 9.52 -37.60 -37.89
N ASP A 59 9.88 -36.94 -38.99
CA ASP A 59 9.21 -36.65 -40.28
C ASP A 59 7.72 -36.25 -40.48
N GLU A 60 7.61 -35.30 -41.43
CA GLU A 60 6.55 -34.92 -42.39
C GLU A 60 5.26 -34.15 -42.01
N THR A 61 5.20 -32.93 -42.56
CA THR A 61 4.10 -31.94 -42.66
C THR A 61 3.23 -32.19 -43.90
N PRO A 62 1.95 -31.73 -43.97
CA PRO A 62 1.71 -30.34 -44.40
C PRO A 62 0.44 -29.66 -43.85
N GLY A 63 0.58 -28.37 -43.52
CA GLY A 63 -0.44 -27.35 -43.81
C GLY A 63 -1.64 -27.22 -42.88
N ALA A 64 -1.47 -26.52 -41.76
CA ALA A 64 -2.52 -25.67 -41.20
C ALA A 64 -1.86 -24.40 -40.61
N ALA A 65 -2.47 -23.26 -40.90
CA ALA A 65 -2.02 -21.89 -40.61
C ALA A 65 -1.46 -21.70 -39.18
N PRO A 66 -0.55 -20.72 -38.97
CA PRO A 66 -0.09 -20.41 -37.62
C PRO A 66 -1.31 -19.96 -36.80
N THR A 67 -1.78 -20.82 -35.91
CA THR A 67 -2.58 -20.37 -34.79
C THR A 67 -1.72 -19.39 -34.04
N THR A 68 -2.11 -18.11 -34.10
CA THR A 68 -1.57 -17.05 -33.26
C THR A 68 -1.51 -17.61 -31.84
N ALA A 69 -0.30 -17.94 -31.39
CA ALA A 69 -0.02 -18.25 -30.02
C ALA A 69 -0.32 -16.96 -29.26
N GLY A 70 -1.58 -16.82 -28.84
CA GLY A 70 -1.93 -15.90 -27.78
C GLY A 70 -1.00 -16.26 -26.65
N THR A 71 -0.08 -15.37 -26.35
CA THR A 71 0.71 -15.43 -25.12
C THR A 71 -0.31 -15.23 -24.00
N THR A 72 -1.00 -16.30 -23.62
CA THR A 72 -1.66 -16.38 -22.33
C THR A 72 -0.53 -16.45 -21.33
N THR A 73 0.01 -15.28 -20.98
CA THR A 73 0.77 -15.09 -19.76
C THR A 73 -0.03 -15.76 -18.66
N ALA A 74 0.50 -16.85 -18.11
CA ALA A 74 -0.17 -17.60 -17.07
C ALA A 74 -0.32 -16.68 -15.86
N VAL A 75 -1.51 -16.12 -15.68
CA VAL A 75 -1.82 -15.27 -14.53
C VAL A 75 -1.88 -16.18 -13.32
N VAL A 76 -0.96 -15.99 -12.38
CA VAL A 76 -1.00 -16.72 -11.12
C VAL A 76 -2.20 -16.22 -10.34
N GLN A 77 -3.05 -17.11 -9.85
CA GLN A 77 -4.20 -16.75 -9.02
C GLN A 77 -3.95 -17.14 -7.57
N SER A 78 -4.15 -16.19 -6.65
CA SER A 78 -4.04 -16.37 -5.22
C SER A 78 -5.33 -15.97 -4.51
N LYS A 79 -5.71 -16.69 -3.45
CA LYS A 79 -6.89 -16.30 -2.64
C LYS A 79 -6.61 -15.07 -1.81
N SER A 80 -5.62 -15.12 -0.92
CA SER A 80 -5.20 -13.99 -0.09
C SER A 80 -3.76 -14.24 0.29
N ILE A 81 -2.97 -13.17 0.38
CA ILE A 81 -1.55 -13.23 0.68
C ILE A 81 -1.34 -12.50 2.00
N ARG A 82 -0.79 -13.18 2.99
CA ARG A 82 -0.60 -12.62 4.32
C ARG A 82 0.77 -13.00 4.87
N SER A 83 1.48 -12.03 5.44
CA SER A 83 2.77 -12.22 6.08
C SER A 83 2.89 -11.28 7.28
N GLU A 84 3.56 -11.71 8.35
CA GLU A 84 3.95 -10.83 9.45
C GLU A 84 5.16 -9.95 9.10
N GLY A 85 5.92 -10.36 8.07
CA GLY A 85 7.06 -9.61 7.57
C GLY A 85 6.74 -8.83 6.30
N GLU A 86 7.80 -8.55 5.54
CA GLU A 86 7.70 -7.97 4.21
C GLU A 86 7.10 -8.96 3.19
N ILE A 87 6.39 -8.42 2.20
CA ILE A 87 5.88 -9.12 1.04
C ILE A 87 6.48 -8.49 -0.20
N VAL A 88 7.14 -9.29 -1.03
CA VAL A 88 7.57 -8.89 -2.38
C VAL A 88 6.91 -9.83 -3.37
N LEU A 89 6.09 -9.29 -4.26
CA LEU A 89 5.39 -10.04 -5.30
C LEU A 89 5.89 -9.63 -6.69
N GLN A 90 5.89 -10.60 -7.59
CA GLN A 90 6.18 -10.42 -9.01
C GLN A 90 4.94 -10.81 -9.81
N GLY A 91 4.47 -9.91 -10.65
CA GLY A 91 3.33 -10.10 -11.54
C GLY A 91 3.71 -10.81 -12.84
N PRO A 92 2.71 -11.22 -13.66
CA PRO A 92 1.29 -10.94 -13.47
C PRO A 92 0.63 -11.83 -12.40
N LEU A 93 -0.12 -11.22 -11.47
CA LEU A 93 -0.78 -11.93 -10.36
C LEU A 93 -2.18 -11.38 -10.08
N GLU A 94 -3.16 -12.29 -10.03
CA GLU A 94 -4.53 -12.02 -9.58
C GLU A 94 -4.71 -12.48 -8.12
N VAL A 95 -5.20 -11.59 -7.27
CA VAL A 95 -5.50 -11.86 -5.86
C VAL A 95 -7.00 -11.68 -5.64
N ALA A 96 -7.71 -12.79 -5.49
CA ALA A 96 -9.16 -12.79 -5.29
C ALA A 96 -9.61 -12.23 -3.92
N GLY A 97 -8.66 -11.93 -3.03
CA GLY A 97 -8.89 -11.42 -1.68
C GLY A 97 -7.84 -10.38 -1.30
N SER A 98 -7.36 -10.39 -0.06
CA SER A 98 -6.49 -9.32 0.45
C SER A 98 -5.01 -9.68 0.47
N VAL A 99 -4.17 -8.66 0.27
CA VAL A 99 -2.73 -8.69 0.52
C VAL A 99 -2.46 -7.94 1.83
N LYS A 100 -1.89 -8.62 2.83
CA LYS A 100 -1.61 -8.02 4.14
C LYS A 100 -0.18 -8.31 4.59
N ALA A 101 0.58 -7.27 4.91
CA ALA A 101 1.93 -7.39 5.45
C ALA A 101 2.05 -6.70 6.81
N GLY A 102 2.71 -7.36 7.77
CA GLY A 102 3.23 -6.72 8.99
C GLY A 102 4.46 -5.84 8.72
N GLY A 103 5.10 -5.99 7.55
CA GLY A 103 6.15 -5.11 7.03
C GLY A 103 5.71 -4.32 5.80
N ASN A 104 6.65 -4.16 4.86
CA ASN A 104 6.40 -3.50 3.57
C ASN A 104 5.69 -4.43 2.58
N ILE A 105 5.03 -3.85 1.58
CA ILE A 105 4.53 -4.55 0.41
C ILE A 105 5.20 -3.94 -0.82
N THR A 106 5.91 -4.75 -1.59
CA THR A 106 6.42 -4.38 -2.91
C THR A 106 5.72 -5.20 -3.98
N LEU A 107 5.08 -4.54 -4.94
CA LEU A 107 4.38 -5.13 -6.08
C LEU A 107 5.12 -4.75 -7.35
N ASN A 108 5.79 -5.71 -8.00
CA ASN A 108 6.49 -5.46 -9.27
C ASN A 108 5.79 -6.19 -10.43
N GLY A 109 5.35 -5.46 -11.45
CA GLY A 109 4.58 -5.99 -12.57
C GLY A 109 3.08 -5.69 -12.47
N ASP A 110 2.26 -6.55 -13.07
CA ASP A 110 0.80 -6.35 -13.17
C ASP A 110 0.05 -7.10 -12.06
N PHE A 111 -0.85 -6.40 -11.36
CA PHE A 111 -1.63 -6.96 -10.26
C PHE A 111 -3.10 -6.55 -10.35
N ASP A 112 -3.97 -7.51 -10.07
CA ASP A 112 -5.40 -7.31 -9.83
C ASP A 112 -5.73 -7.83 -8.42
N VAL A 113 -6.20 -6.95 -7.53
CA VAL A 113 -6.53 -7.26 -6.14
C VAL A 113 -7.99 -6.92 -5.85
N ARG A 114 -8.83 -7.93 -5.59
CA ARG A 114 -10.27 -7.71 -5.43
C ARG A 114 -10.74 -7.12 -4.10
N ASP A 115 -9.94 -7.23 -3.04
CA ASP A 115 -10.36 -6.77 -1.70
C ASP A 115 -9.52 -5.60 -1.22
N LYS A 116 -8.38 -5.84 -0.57
CA LYS A 116 -7.58 -4.75 -0.03
C LYS A 116 -6.09 -5.07 0.03
N VAL A 117 -5.30 -4.02 -0.01
CA VAL A 117 -3.86 -4.05 0.26
C VAL A 117 -3.60 -3.30 1.56
N GLU A 118 -3.06 -3.97 2.57
CA GLU A 118 -2.78 -3.38 3.89
C GLU A 118 -1.34 -3.67 4.32
N ALA A 119 -0.53 -2.64 4.49
CA ALA A 119 0.83 -2.72 5.00
C ALA A 119 0.99 -1.90 6.28
N TYR A 120 1.61 -2.50 7.30
CA TYR A 120 2.13 -1.73 8.44
C TYR A 120 3.39 -0.93 8.08
N GLY A 121 4.09 -1.32 7.02
CA GLY A 121 5.18 -0.57 6.42
C GLY A 121 4.76 0.27 5.22
N THR A 122 5.68 0.39 4.27
CA THR A 122 5.51 1.08 2.99
C THR A 122 4.79 0.19 1.98
N VAL A 123 4.02 0.80 1.07
CA VAL A 123 3.49 0.14 -0.14
C VAL A 123 4.19 0.72 -1.35
N ASP A 124 4.97 -0.10 -2.04
CA ASP A 124 5.66 0.24 -3.28
C ASP A 124 5.03 -0.53 -4.44
N VAL A 125 4.52 0.21 -5.43
CA VAL A 125 3.92 -0.32 -6.65
C VAL A 125 4.81 0.07 -7.82
N ASN A 126 5.38 -0.91 -8.51
CA ASN A 126 6.20 -0.74 -9.69
C ASN A 126 5.57 -1.52 -10.85
N GLY A 127 4.72 -0.87 -11.64
CA GLY A 127 3.96 -1.51 -12.71
C GLY A 127 2.50 -1.06 -12.70
N ASN A 128 1.59 -1.99 -12.97
CA ASN A 128 0.16 -1.73 -13.01
C ASN A 128 -0.54 -2.40 -11.82
N LEU A 129 -1.27 -1.63 -11.03
CA LEU A 129 -2.11 -2.16 -9.95
C LEU A 129 -3.56 -1.73 -10.15
N VAL A 130 -4.44 -2.70 -10.25
CA VAL A 130 -5.88 -2.51 -10.11
C VAL A 130 -6.31 -3.11 -8.78
N CYS A 131 -7.01 -2.33 -7.95
CA CYS A 131 -7.57 -2.81 -6.70
C CYS A 131 -8.99 -2.31 -6.51
N ASP A 132 -9.94 -3.23 -6.41
CA ASP A 132 -11.37 -2.89 -6.32
C ASP A 132 -11.72 -2.25 -4.98
N GLY A 133 -11.06 -2.66 -3.89
CA GLY A 133 -11.26 -2.05 -2.59
C GLY A 133 -10.16 -1.08 -2.22
N LYS A 134 -9.61 -1.20 -1.00
CA LYS A 134 -8.81 -0.14 -0.38
C LYS A 134 -7.33 -0.46 -0.25
N ILE A 135 -6.52 0.59 -0.32
CA ILE A 135 -5.11 0.53 0.07
C ILE A 135 -4.91 1.29 1.38
N LYS A 136 -4.22 0.65 2.32
CA LYS A 136 -3.82 1.26 3.57
C LYS A 136 -2.36 1.01 3.85
N ALA A 137 -1.59 2.08 4.01
CA ALA A 137 -0.20 2.03 4.40
C ALA A 137 0.04 2.89 5.63
N TYR A 138 0.65 2.31 6.67
CA TYR A 138 1.12 3.08 7.82
C TYR A 138 2.47 3.78 7.53
N GLY A 139 3.25 3.27 6.58
CA GLY A 139 4.41 3.92 6.02
C GLY A 139 4.08 4.81 4.81
N ASN A 140 5.05 4.92 3.90
CA ASN A 140 4.87 5.68 2.67
C ASN A 140 4.08 4.87 1.63
N ILE A 141 3.57 5.55 0.61
CA ILE A 141 3.03 4.92 -0.59
C ILE A 141 3.83 5.48 -1.77
N SER A 142 4.44 4.59 -2.55
CA SER A 142 5.12 4.96 -3.78
C SER A 142 4.47 4.21 -4.94
N VAL A 143 4.16 4.95 -6.00
CA VAL A 143 3.57 4.42 -7.22
C VAL A 143 4.46 4.80 -8.37
N VAL A 144 4.94 3.82 -9.11
CA VAL A 144 5.69 3.96 -10.35
C VAL A 144 4.94 3.17 -11.41
N GLY A 145 4.33 3.86 -12.38
CA GLY A 145 3.46 3.25 -13.39
C GLY A 145 2.00 3.65 -13.23
N TYR A 146 1.09 2.68 -13.28
CA TYR A 146 -0.36 2.90 -13.22
C TYR A 146 -0.96 2.30 -11.95
N MET A 147 -1.81 3.04 -11.27
CA MET A 147 -2.59 2.54 -10.14
C MET A 147 -4.04 2.99 -10.25
N SER A 148 -4.99 2.06 -10.13
CA SER A 148 -6.43 2.32 -10.14
C SER A 148 -7.11 1.67 -8.95
N ILE A 149 -7.72 2.48 -8.09
CA ILE A 149 -8.30 2.07 -6.81
C ILE A 149 -9.78 2.44 -6.75
N GLY A 150 -10.63 1.41 -6.64
CA GLY A 150 -12.09 1.54 -6.65
C GLY A 150 -12.71 2.07 -5.36
N ASP A 151 -11.98 2.12 -4.25
CA ASP A 151 -12.49 2.64 -2.96
C ASP A 151 -11.57 3.74 -2.41
N LYS A 152 -10.75 3.42 -1.41
CA LYS A 152 -9.98 4.42 -0.66
C LYS A 152 -8.49 4.09 -0.61
N VAL A 153 -7.65 5.10 -0.78
CA VAL A 153 -6.24 5.06 -0.42
C VAL A 153 -6.03 5.88 0.84
N LYS A 154 -5.55 5.24 1.91
CA LYS A 154 -5.18 5.89 3.17
C LYS A 154 -3.70 5.66 3.49
N GLY A 155 -2.93 6.74 3.48
CA GLY A 155 -1.50 6.72 3.78
C GLY A 155 -1.17 7.58 5.00
N PHE A 156 -0.43 7.04 5.96
CA PHE A 156 0.05 7.82 7.11
C PHE A 156 1.41 8.47 6.87
N GLY A 157 2.19 7.97 5.90
CA GLY A 157 3.43 8.56 5.44
C GLY A 157 3.27 9.46 4.22
N LYS A 158 4.36 9.64 3.48
CA LYS A 158 4.40 10.38 2.23
C LYS A 158 3.75 9.59 1.10
N LEU A 159 3.11 10.28 0.17
CA LEU A 159 2.67 9.71 -1.10
C LEU A 159 3.59 10.21 -2.21
N ARG A 160 4.12 9.30 -3.03
CA ARG A 160 4.83 9.62 -4.27
C ARG A 160 4.14 8.93 -5.43
N VAL A 161 3.82 9.71 -6.45
CA VAL A 161 3.24 9.19 -7.69
C VAL A 161 4.17 9.56 -8.84
N MET A 162 4.63 8.54 -9.55
CA MET A 162 5.46 8.62 -10.75
C MET A 162 4.75 7.88 -11.88
N GLY A 163 3.81 8.55 -12.55
CA GLY A 163 2.93 7.95 -13.54
C GLY A 163 1.48 8.39 -13.33
N THR A 164 0.53 7.46 -13.49
CA THR A 164 -0.91 7.75 -13.40
C THR A 164 -1.52 7.04 -12.20
N CYS A 165 -2.26 7.78 -11.38
CA CYS A 165 -2.94 7.26 -10.21
C CYS A 165 -4.40 7.71 -10.22
N GLU A 166 -5.33 6.76 -10.28
CA GLU A 166 -6.77 6.99 -10.23
C GLU A 166 -7.36 6.38 -8.96
N VAL A 167 -7.98 7.18 -8.12
CA VAL A 167 -8.49 6.74 -6.81
C VAL A 167 -9.84 7.39 -6.54
N ASN A 168 -10.83 6.69 -6.00
CA ASN A 168 -12.06 7.38 -5.57
C ASN A 168 -11.78 8.34 -4.40
N ASP A 169 -11.35 7.81 -3.25
CA ASP A 169 -11.02 8.60 -2.06
C ASP A 169 -9.53 8.56 -1.71
N LEU A 170 -8.86 9.70 -1.71
CA LEU A 170 -7.46 9.83 -1.31
C LEU A 170 -7.32 10.57 0.02
N GLU A 171 -6.74 9.93 1.03
CA GLU A 171 -6.50 10.50 2.35
C GLU A 171 -5.04 10.28 2.81
N ILE A 172 -4.22 11.32 2.77
CA ILE A 172 -2.78 11.24 3.06
C ILE A 172 -2.40 12.17 4.20
N TYR A 173 -1.75 11.63 5.23
CA TYR A 173 -1.29 12.40 6.40
C TYR A 173 0.14 12.95 6.28
N GLY A 174 0.85 12.64 5.19
CA GLY A 174 2.17 13.17 4.88
C GLY A 174 2.19 14.08 3.64
N ASN A 175 3.41 14.43 3.23
CA ASN A 175 3.61 15.19 1.99
C ASN A 175 3.32 14.31 0.77
N THR A 176 2.68 14.89 -0.23
CA THR A 176 2.35 14.24 -1.50
C THR A 176 3.20 14.85 -2.61
N THR A 177 3.84 14.02 -3.42
CA THR A 177 4.62 14.44 -4.58
C THR A 177 4.11 13.74 -5.83
N ILE A 178 3.82 14.52 -6.86
CA ILE A 178 3.25 14.04 -8.13
C ILE A 178 4.21 14.37 -9.27
N HIS A 179 4.67 13.33 -9.94
CA HIS A 179 5.38 13.33 -11.22
C HIS A 179 4.52 12.54 -12.21
N GLY A 180 3.59 13.20 -12.89
CA GLY A 180 2.56 12.58 -13.72
C GLY A 180 1.16 13.04 -13.32
N PHE A 181 0.17 12.17 -13.41
CA PHE A 181 -1.23 12.53 -13.23
C PHE A 181 -1.87 11.81 -12.05
N LEU A 182 -2.57 12.55 -11.20
CA LEU A 182 -3.39 11.97 -10.14
C LEU A 182 -4.84 12.40 -10.28
N LYS A 183 -5.74 11.45 -10.50
CA LYS A 183 -7.18 11.69 -10.57
C LYS A 183 -7.85 11.12 -9.33
N CYS A 184 -8.71 11.90 -8.70
CA CYS A 184 -9.58 11.36 -7.67
C CYS A 184 -10.93 12.05 -7.56
N LYS A 185 -11.88 11.42 -6.90
CA LYS A 185 -13.15 12.09 -6.57
C LYS A 185 -12.98 13.00 -5.37
N LYS A 186 -12.36 12.47 -4.33
CA LYS A 186 -12.10 13.18 -3.09
C LYS A 186 -10.63 13.14 -2.73
N MET A 187 -10.05 14.30 -2.46
CA MET A 187 -8.68 14.48 -2.03
C MET A 187 -8.62 15.18 -0.68
N ILE A 188 -8.05 14.50 0.32
CA ILE A 188 -7.71 15.09 1.62
C ILE A 188 -6.22 14.87 1.89
N LEU A 189 -5.44 15.95 1.86
CA LEU A 189 -4.02 15.95 2.19
C LEU A 189 -3.79 16.80 3.45
N TYR A 190 -3.20 16.20 4.47
CA TYR A 190 -2.80 16.93 5.68
C TYR A 190 -1.36 17.49 5.60
N GLY A 191 -0.63 17.15 4.55
CA GLY A 191 0.71 17.67 4.26
C GLY A 191 0.75 18.62 3.06
N SER A 192 1.96 18.94 2.61
CA SER A 192 2.18 19.71 1.38
C SER A 192 1.94 18.84 0.14
N LEU A 193 1.42 19.46 -0.92
CA LEU A 193 1.32 18.89 -2.25
C LEU A 193 2.42 19.49 -3.12
N THR A 194 3.24 18.66 -3.75
CA THR A 194 4.26 19.09 -4.71
C THR A 194 4.00 18.45 -6.06
N ILE A 195 3.88 19.25 -7.11
CA ILE A 195 3.71 18.82 -8.48
C ILE A 195 5.02 19.14 -9.21
N VAL A 196 5.59 18.17 -9.91
CA VAL A 196 6.91 18.30 -10.52
C VAL A 196 6.85 18.02 -12.01
N GLY A 197 7.26 18.99 -12.82
CA GLY A 197 7.34 18.90 -14.27
C GLY A 197 6.11 19.47 -15.00
N PRO A 198 6.28 19.90 -16.26
CA PRO A 198 5.25 20.62 -17.02
C PRO A 198 4.03 19.76 -17.40
N ASN A 199 4.18 18.43 -17.43
CA ASN A 199 3.12 17.48 -17.77
C ASN A 199 2.51 16.81 -16.53
N SER A 200 2.82 17.33 -15.34
CA SER A 200 2.32 16.78 -14.09
C SER A 200 1.13 17.59 -13.59
N GLY A 201 0.17 16.90 -12.95
CA GLY A 201 -1.01 17.55 -12.43
C GLY A 201 -1.90 16.60 -11.66
N TYR A 202 -2.99 17.14 -11.16
CA TYR A 202 -4.02 16.36 -10.51
C TYR A 202 -5.41 16.90 -10.86
N HIS A 203 -6.42 16.05 -10.74
CA HIS A 203 -7.81 16.41 -10.98
C HIS A 203 -8.69 15.84 -9.87
N VAL A 204 -9.51 16.70 -9.26
CA VAL A 204 -10.45 16.33 -8.20
C VAL A 204 -11.88 16.59 -8.67
N GLU A 205 -12.74 15.57 -8.60
CA GLU A 205 -14.13 15.68 -9.11
C GLU A 205 -15.11 16.28 -8.09
N GLU A 206 -14.97 15.96 -6.79
CA GLU A 206 -15.97 16.28 -5.77
C GLU A 206 -15.43 17.18 -4.65
N GLU A 207 -14.43 16.75 -3.90
CA GLU A 207 -13.96 17.44 -2.69
C GLU A 207 -12.45 17.49 -2.61
N GLU A 208 -11.87 18.69 -2.52
CA GLU A 208 -10.45 18.92 -2.32
C GLU A 208 -10.19 19.64 -0.99
N LYS A 209 -9.32 19.07 -0.15
CA LYS A 209 -8.84 19.67 1.09
C LYS A 209 -7.35 19.43 1.26
N ILE A 210 -6.56 20.49 1.16
CA ILE A 210 -5.11 20.45 1.35
C ILE A 210 -4.76 21.41 2.49
N TRP A 211 -4.18 20.87 3.57
CA TRP A 211 -3.81 21.66 4.76
C TRP A 211 -2.40 22.24 4.69
N GLY A 212 -1.54 21.70 3.82
CA GLY A 212 -0.19 22.20 3.60
C GLY A 212 -0.08 23.13 2.38
N ALA A 213 1.15 23.49 2.03
CA ALA A 213 1.43 24.26 0.84
C ALA A 213 1.20 23.44 -0.44
N ILE A 214 0.74 24.11 -1.50
CA ILE A 214 0.74 23.57 -2.87
C ILE A 214 1.94 24.18 -3.59
N ILE A 215 2.82 23.33 -4.11
CA ILE A 215 4.10 23.71 -4.70
C ILE A 215 4.14 23.14 -6.12
N SER A 216 4.34 24.00 -7.11
CA SER A 216 4.70 23.55 -8.46
C SER A 216 6.19 23.73 -8.65
N ARG A 217 6.87 22.71 -9.20
CA ARG A 217 8.27 22.76 -9.60
C ARG A 217 8.36 22.46 -11.08
N GLU A 218 8.78 23.45 -11.85
CA GLU A 218 9.19 23.23 -13.23
C GLU A 218 10.58 22.57 -13.18
N GLU A 219 10.79 21.51 -13.96
CA GLU A 219 12.16 21.05 -14.19
C GLU A 219 12.83 22.11 -15.05
N ASP A 220 13.74 22.88 -14.45
CA ASP A 220 14.60 23.82 -15.16
C ASP A 220 15.36 23.03 -16.24
N THR A 221 14.82 23.05 -17.45
CA THR A 221 15.49 22.56 -18.67
C THR A 221 16.59 23.57 -18.99
N SER A 222 17.65 23.53 -18.18
CA SER A 222 18.90 24.23 -18.46
C SER A 222 19.64 23.46 -19.56
N TRP A 223 19.57 23.99 -20.77
CA TRP A 223 20.42 23.61 -21.90
C TRP A 223 21.40 24.75 -22.22
#